data_AF-W2SFF5-F1
#
_entry.id   AF-W2SFF5-F1
#
_cell.length_a   1.000
_cell.length_b   1.000
_cell.length_c   1.000
_cell.angle_alpha   90.00
_cell.angle_beta   90.00
_cell.angle_gamma   90.00
#
_symmetry.space_group_name_H-M   'P 1'
#
loop_
_entity.id
_entity.type
_entity.pdbx_description
1 polymer ?
#
loop_
_entity_poly.entity_id
_entity_poly.type
_entity_poly.pdbx_seq_one_letter_code
_entity_poly.pdbx_strand_id
1 'polypeptide(L)'
;VLRLFDNNILNYLDAPTLAPGWHGADKLGKAETAPSADKNISILGHGSSRGVPFTKEQADLARKCVNAVCSKMISMESELNALDGAAGDGDCGSTFAHASRAITERMKTLELSSAQDLLFRISEVFEQEVGGTGGALYALMLSAASEAFAKSVTSQDFVMALRKAYETVQKYGGARPGDRTLVDALHAAVEKIRSGERRWDVITEAAIKAAQATAEMKARAGRASYTAKEVQTKPDPGAVAISSFMRVLWDTIKQ
;
A
#
# COMPACT_ATOMS: atom_id res chain seq x y z
N VAL A 1 2.96 19.38 17.15
CA VAL A 1 4.08 19.84 18.02
C VAL A 1 4.38 21.29 17.66
N LEU A 2 4.14 22.23 18.59
CA LEU A 2 4.51 23.63 18.40
C LEU A 2 5.97 23.80 18.85
N ARG A 3 6.85 24.33 17.99
CA ARG A 3 8.20 24.71 18.43
C ARG A 3 8.13 26.06 19.11
N LEU A 4 8.64 26.13 20.34
CA LEU A 4 8.75 27.36 21.11
C LEU A 4 10.11 27.99 20.84
N PHE A 5 10.11 29.24 20.37
CA PHE A 5 11.32 30.03 20.12
C PHE A 5 11.47 31.19 21.11
N ASP A 6 10.44 31.45 21.90
CA ASP A 6 10.39 32.45 22.96
C ASP A 6 9.53 31.88 24.11
N ASN A 7 10.02 32.03 25.35
CA ASN A 7 9.31 31.61 26.56
C ASN A 7 8.05 32.43 26.82
N ASN A 8 7.93 33.64 26.26
CA ASN A 8 6.70 34.44 26.35
C ASN A 8 5.50 33.78 25.67
N ILE A 9 5.73 32.92 24.67
CA ILE A 9 4.67 32.20 23.94
C ILE A 9 3.87 31.31 24.89
N LEU A 10 4.52 30.71 25.90
CA LEU A 10 3.83 29.90 26.91
C LEU A 10 2.86 30.77 27.74
N ASN A 11 3.30 31.96 28.16
CA ASN A 11 2.44 32.89 28.91
C ASN A 11 1.21 33.32 28.11
N TYR A 12 1.33 33.46 26.78
CA TYR A 12 0.20 33.78 25.92
C TYR A 12 -0.76 32.61 25.71
N LEU A 13 -0.23 31.37 25.65
CA LEU A 13 -1.06 30.16 25.54
C LEU A 13 -1.84 29.88 26.84
N ASP A 14 -1.24 30.20 27.99
CA ASP A 14 -1.83 30.02 29.31
C ASP A 14 -2.67 31.23 29.77
N ALA A 15 -2.73 32.31 28.98
CA ALA A 15 -3.49 33.51 29.34
C ALA A 15 -5.00 33.21 29.42
N PRO A 16 -5.74 33.80 30.39
CA PRO A 16 -7.18 33.64 30.49
C PRO A 16 -7.89 34.06 29.19
N THR A 17 -8.84 33.24 28.75
CA THR A 17 -9.65 33.53 27.56
C THR A 17 -11.10 33.08 27.78
N LEU A 18 -12.02 33.72 27.06
CA LEU A 18 -13.44 33.37 27.05
C LEU A 18 -13.79 32.43 25.88
N ALA A 19 -12.79 31.94 25.13
CA ALA A 19 -13.01 31.02 24.03
C ALA A 19 -13.54 29.67 24.57
N PRO A 20 -14.77 29.25 24.20
CA PRO A 20 -15.47 28.13 24.87
C PRO A 20 -14.81 26.75 24.66
N GLY A 21 -14.00 26.60 23.61
CA GLY A 21 -13.24 25.37 23.34
C GLY A 21 -11.77 25.43 23.75
N TRP A 22 -11.31 26.54 24.35
CA TRP A 22 -9.95 26.65 24.84
C TRP A 22 -9.88 26.19 26.29
N HIS A 23 -9.04 25.19 26.54
CA HIS A 23 -8.70 24.74 27.88
C HIS A 23 -7.22 25.03 28.07
N GLY A 24 -6.86 25.66 29.20
CA GLY A 24 -5.46 25.90 29.53
C GLY A 24 -4.69 24.57 29.56
N ALA A 25 -3.38 24.63 29.34
CA ALA A 25 -2.57 23.41 29.38
C ALA A 25 -2.67 22.77 30.78
N ASP A 26 -3.08 21.50 30.84
CA ASP A 26 -3.00 20.74 32.07
C ASP A 26 -1.53 20.69 32.51
N LYS A 27 -1.28 20.97 33.80
CA LYS A 27 0.02 20.66 34.39
C LYS A 27 0.14 19.14 34.39
N LEU A 28 0.81 18.59 33.37
CA LEU A 28 1.23 17.19 33.36
C LEU A 28 1.91 16.92 34.71
N GLY A 29 1.34 15.97 35.48
CA GLY A 29 1.92 15.56 36.74
C GLY A 29 3.38 15.11 36.56
N LYS A 30 4.13 14.95 37.67
CA LYS A 30 5.40 14.24 37.58
C LYS A 30 5.12 12.89 36.92
N ALA A 31 5.84 12.58 35.83
CA ALA A 31 5.71 11.31 35.16
C ALA A 31 5.83 10.20 36.21
N GLU A 32 4.75 9.47 36.44
CA GLU A 32 4.85 8.18 37.10
C GLU A 32 5.86 7.36 36.30
N THR A 33 6.70 6.58 36.98
CA THR A 33 7.69 5.72 36.31
C THR A 33 6.97 4.93 35.24
N ALA A 34 7.31 5.18 33.97
CA ALA A 34 6.74 4.45 32.86
C ALA A 34 6.84 2.94 33.16
N PRO A 35 5.77 2.16 32.94
CA PRO A 35 5.85 0.72 33.12
C PRO A 35 7.05 0.22 32.32
N SER A 36 7.98 -0.46 33.00
CA SER A 36 9.13 -1.06 32.34
C SER A 36 8.60 -2.06 31.33
N ALA A 37 9.05 -1.96 30.08
CA ALA A 37 8.82 -3.02 29.10
C ALA A 37 9.22 -4.36 29.74
N ASP A 38 8.32 -5.34 29.66
CA ASP A 38 8.60 -6.67 30.18
C ASP A 38 9.74 -7.27 29.36
N LYS A 39 10.91 -7.42 29.99
CA LYS A 39 12.12 -7.92 29.34
C LYS A 39 11.99 -9.38 28.88
N ASN A 40 10.93 -10.07 29.32
CA ASN A 40 10.60 -11.43 28.90
C ASN A 40 9.71 -11.49 27.65
N ILE A 41 9.23 -10.34 27.13
CA ILE A 41 8.60 -10.32 25.81
C ILE A 41 9.73 -10.37 24.77
N SER A 42 10.10 -11.58 24.37
CA SER A 42 10.74 -11.76 23.08
C SER A 42 9.75 -11.31 22.03
N ILE A 43 9.95 -10.13 21.43
CA ILE A 43 9.40 -9.86 20.10
C ILE A 43 10.00 -10.99 19.26
N LEU A 44 9.17 -11.94 18.84
CA LEU A 44 9.58 -13.05 18.01
C LEU A 44 10.42 -12.46 16.87
N GLY A 45 11.73 -12.70 16.94
CA GLY A 45 12.64 -12.30 15.88
C GLY A 45 12.07 -12.83 14.56
N HIS A 46 12.18 -12.02 13.51
CA HIS A 46 11.76 -12.34 12.15
C HIS A 46 12.62 -13.46 11.52
N GLY A 47 12.84 -14.56 12.25
CA GLY A 47 13.80 -15.63 11.98
C GLY A 47 13.18 -17.03 11.92
N SER A 48 11.87 -17.12 11.68
CA SER A 48 11.28 -18.37 11.17
C SER A 48 11.22 -18.25 9.65
N SER A 49 11.77 -19.24 8.93
CA SER A 49 11.64 -19.34 7.48
C SER A 49 10.15 -19.33 7.13
N ARG A 50 9.64 -18.18 6.67
CA ARG A 50 8.24 -18.07 6.26
C ARG A 50 8.12 -18.74 4.90
N GLY A 51 7.13 -19.60 4.72
CA GLY A 51 6.79 -20.18 3.42
C GLY A 51 7.68 -21.32 2.94
N VAL A 52 7.30 -21.90 1.80
CA VAL A 52 8.05 -22.97 1.14
C VAL A 52 9.29 -22.39 0.46
N PRO A 53 10.48 -22.97 0.68
CA PRO A 53 11.71 -22.50 0.06
C PRO A 53 11.62 -22.45 -1.46
N PHE A 54 12.17 -21.40 -2.07
CA PHE A 54 12.30 -21.33 -3.51
C PHE A 54 13.32 -22.35 -4.04
N THR A 55 13.01 -22.91 -5.20
CA THR A 55 14.04 -23.42 -6.12
C THR A 55 14.84 -22.25 -6.70
N LYS A 56 16.02 -22.53 -7.25
CA LYS A 56 16.85 -21.49 -7.88
C LYS A 56 16.09 -20.76 -8.99
N GLU A 57 15.37 -21.51 -9.82
CA GLU A 57 14.58 -20.99 -10.93
C GLU A 57 13.44 -20.08 -10.44
N GLN A 58 12.78 -20.47 -9.35
CA GLN A 58 11.74 -19.64 -8.73
C GLN A 58 12.31 -18.35 -8.12
N ALA A 59 13.48 -18.42 -7.47
CA ALA A 59 14.15 -17.23 -6.92
C ALA A 59 14.58 -16.26 -8.04
N ASP A 60 15.10 -16.78 -9.15
CA ASP A 60 15.48 -15.98 -10.32
C ASP A 60 14.25 -15.34 -10.98
N LEU A 61 13.15 -16.08 -11.13
CA LEU A 61 11.89 -15.55 -11.65
C LEU A 61 11.31 -14.48 -10.70
N ALA A 62 11.30 -14.73 -9.39
CA ALA A 62 10.84 -13.78 -8.39
C ALA A 62 11.64 -12.47 -8.46
N ARG A 63 12.97 -12.56 -8.60
CA ARG A 63 13.85 -11.39 -8.78
C ARG A 63 13.52 -10.63 -10.06
N LYS A 64 13.30 -11.32 -11.18
CA LYS A 64 12.87 -10.70 -12.45
C LYS A 64 11.54 -9.97 -12.27
N CYS A 65 10.56 -10.60 -11.63
CA CYS A 65 9.25 -10.00 -11.35
C CYS A 65 9.36 -8.72 -10.50
N VAL A 66 10.12 -8.76 -9.40
CA VAL A 66 10.34 -7.59 -8.54
C VAL A 66 11.00 -6.46 -9.32
N ASN A 67 12.07 -6.76 -10.07
CA ASN A 67 12.77 -5.74 -10.86
C ASN A 67 11.86 -5.13 -11.95
N ALA A 68 11.06 -5.94 -12.64
CA ALA A 68 10.15 -5.48 -13.68
C ALA A 68 9.06 -4.56 -13.09
N VAL A 69 8.46 -4.97 -11.98
CA VAL A 69 7.44 -4.17 -11.28
C VAL A 69 8.04 -2.86 -10.77
N CYS A 70 9.17 -2.90 -10.06
CA CYS A 70 9.83 -1.69 -9.54
C CYS A 70 10.19 -0.73 -10.67
N SER A 71 10.73 -1.24 -11.78
CA SER A 71 11.05 -0.43 -12.96
C SER A 71 9.79 0.21 -13.55
N LYS A 72 8.68 -0.53 -13.64
CA LYS A 72 7.39 0.02 -14.12
C LYS A 72 6.89 1.13 -13.20
N MET A 73 6.86 0.90 -11.89
CA MET A 73 6.39 1.89 -10.91
C MET A 73 7.23 3.16 -10.93
N ILE A 74 8.56 3.05 -11.06
CA ILE A 74 9.46 4.20 -11.24
C ILE A 74 9.14 4.94 -12.55
N SER A 75 8.96 4.21 -13.66
CA SER A 75 8.66 4.84 -14.95
C SER A 75 7.32 5.60 -14.99
N MET A 76 6.38 5.23 -14.12
CA MET A 76 5.06 5.83 -14.03
C MET A 76 4.99 7.01 -13.03
N GLU A 77 6.09 7.37 -12.38
CA GLU A 77 6.13 8.41 -11.33
C GLU A 77 5.46 9.72 -11.78
N SER A 78 5.89 10.28 -12.92
CA SER A 78 5.32 11.53 -13.43
C SER A 78 3.86 11.40 -13.87
N GLU A 79 3.47 10.26 -14.45
CA GLU A 79 2.10 10.02 -14.91
C GLU A 79 1.14 9.93 -13.74
N LEU A 80 1.49 9.12 -12.73
CA LEU A 80 0.68 8.91 -11.54
C LEU A 80 0.57 10.19 -10.70
N ASN A 81 1.64 10.96 -10.55
CA ASN A 81 1.58 12.27 -9.90
C ASN A 81 0.68 13.25 -10.65
N ALA A 82 0.67 13.23 -12.00
CA ALA A 82 -0.20 14.08 -12.79
C ALA A 82 -1.68 13.67 -12.71
N LEU A 83 -1.97 12.37 -12.60
CA LEU A 83 -3.32 11.86 -12.34
C LEU A 83 -3.79 12.25 -10.94
N ASP A 84 -2.93 12.07 -9.95
CA ASP A 84 -3.22 12.37 -8.56
C ASP A 84 -3.39 13.87 -8.32
N GLY A 85 -2.54 14.73 -8.90
CA GLY A 85 -2.62 16.19 -8.73
C GLY A 85 -3.92 16.82 -9.25
N ALA A 86 -4.72 16.12 -10.06
CA ALA A 86 -6.02 16.61 -10.52
C ALA A 86 -7.10 16.56 -9.42
N ALA A 87 -6.99 15.62 -8.46
CA ALA A 87 -8.01 15.40 -7.43
C ALA A 87 -7.42 15.13 -6.02
N GLY A 88 -6.11 15.07 -5.86
CA GLY A 88 -5.37 14.72 -4.66
C GLY A 88 -4.20 15.67 -4.42
N ASP A 89 -3.14 15.19 -3.78
CA ASP A 89 -1.93 15.97 -3.45
C ASP A 89 -0.77 15.78 -4.45
N GLY A 90 -0.92 14.89 -5.44
CA GLY A 90 0.01 14.78 -6.54
C GLY A 90 1.28 14.00 -6.20
N ASP A 91 1.20 13.08 -5.23
CA ASP A 91 2.35 12.32 -4.73
C ASP A 91 2.22 10.80 -4.91
N CYS A 92 1.12 10.31 -5.49
CA CYS A 92 0.90 8.87 -5.68
C CYS A 92 2.04 8.19 -6.45
N GLY A 93 2.52 8.80 -7.53
CA GLY A 93 3.66 8.30 -8.30
C GLY A 93 4.97 8.35 -7.52
N SER A 94 5.23 9.45 -6.82
CA SER A 94 6.40 9.61 -5.95
C SER A 94 6.43 8.53 -4.86
N THR A 95 5.27 8.21 -4.29
CA THR A 95 5.08 7.14 -3.30
C THR A 95 5.53 5.79 -3.85
N PHE A 96 4.99 5.37 -5.01
CA PHE A 96 5.36 4.08 -5.61
C PHE A 96 6.82 4.05 -6.09
N ALA A 97 7.33 5.15 -6.63
CA ALA A 97 8.70 5.24 -7.11
C ALA A 97 9.71 5.19 -5.95
N HIS A 98 9.42 5.87 -4.83
CA HIS A 98 10.22 5.83 -3.62
C HIS A 98 10.28 4.41 -3.05
N ALA A 99 9.13 3.76 -2.84
CA ALA A 99 9.07 2.36 -2.41
C ALA A 99 9.85 1.44 -3.35
N SER A 100 9.71 1.61 -4.67
CA SER A 100 10.37 0.79 -5.66
C SER A 100 11.90 0.91 -5.65
N ARG A 101 12.42 2.13 -5.43
CA ARG A 101 13.86 2.36 -5.25
C ARG A 101 14.37 1.68 -3.97
N ALA A 102 13.63 1.80 -2.87
CA ALA A 102 13.98 1.16 -1.61
C ALA A 102 13.93 -0.38 -1.70
N ILE A 103 12.91 -0.96 -2.36
CA ILE A 103 12.82 -2.39 -2.64
C ILE A 103 14.04 -2.82 -3.47
N THR A 104 14.37 -2.10 -4.54
CA THR A 104 15.51 -2.41 -5.41
C THR A 104 16.82 -2.42 -4.63
N GLU A 105 17.01 -1.49 -3.70
CA GLU A 105 18.20 -1.46 -2.83
C GLU A 105 18.24 -2.67 -1.88
N ARG A 106 17.13 -2.97 -1.19
CA ARG A 106 17.05 -4.12 -0.29
C ARG A 106 17.26 -5.46 -1.01
N MET A 107 16.81 -5.57 -2.26
CA MET A 107 16.97 -6.78 -3.08
C MET A 107 18.43 -7.12 -3.40
N LYS A 108 19.38 -6.18 -3.23
CA LYS A 108 20.83 -6.45 -3.40
C LYS A 108 21.39 -7.34 -2.30
N THR A 109 20.85 -7.26 -1.09
CA THR A 109 21.31 -8.00 0.08
C THR A 109 20.29 -9.01 0.60
N LEU A 110 19.03 -8.93 0.14
CA LEU A 110 17.97 -9.85 0.53
C LEU A 110 18.21 -11.26 -0.03
N GLU A 111 18.25 -12.24 0.87
CA GLU A 111 18.16 -13.65 0.51
C GLU A 111 16.71 -13.98 0.13
N LEU A 112 16.50 -14.43 -1.11
CA LEU A 112 15.17 -14.80 -1.61
C LEU A 112 14.82 -16.21 -1.15
N SER A 113 14.33 -16.30 0.09
CA SER A 113 14.03 -17.57 0.74
C SER A 113 12.74 -18.21 0.24
N SER A 114 11.65 -17.43 0.12
CA SER A 114 10.33 -17.90 -0.34
C SER A 114 9.46 -16.76 -0.87
N ALA A 115 8.32 -17.09 -1.48
CA ALA A 115 7.33 -16.08 -1.91
C ALA A 115 6.66 -15.38 -0.72
N GLN A 116 6.36 -16.11 0.36
CA GLN A 116 5.77 -15.51 1.55
C GLN A 116 6.73 -14.50 2.19
N ASP A 117 8.00 -14.89 2.39
CA ASP A 117 9.00 -14.00 2.98
C ASP A 117 9.25 -12.79 2.08
N LEU A 118 9.39 -13.00 0.76
CA LEU A 118 9.57 -11.90 -0.20
C LEU A 118 8.44 -10.87 -0.13
N LEU A 119 7.18 -11.29 -0.24
CA LEU A 119 6.05 -10.35 -0.21
C LEU A 119 5.95 -9.65 1.14
N PHE A 120 6.22 -10.37 2.24
CA PHE A 120 6.24 -9.77 3.57
C PHE A 120 7.36 -8.73 3.72
N ARG A 121 8.57 -9.03 3.26
CA ARG A 121 9.71 -8.09 3.28
C ARG A 121 9.42 -6.84 2.46
N ILE A 122 8.77 -6.98 1.31
CA ILE A 122 8.32 -5.84 0.50
C ILE A 122 7.26 -5.05 1.27
N SER A 123 6.35 -5.71 2.00
CA SER A 123 5.37 -5.00 2.84
C SER A 123 6.02 -4.14 3.92
N GLU A 124 7.10 -4.62 4.55
CA GLU A 124 7.89 -3.85 5.52
C GLU A 124 8.53 -2.62 4.88
N VAL A 125 8.87 -2.66 3.57
CA VAL A 125 9.37 -1.47 2.86
C VAL A 125 8.29 -0.40 2.77
N PHE A 126 7.07 -0.78 2.38
CA PHE A 126 5.97 0.18 2.33
C PHE A 126 5.64 0.75 3.71
N GLU A 127 5.73 -0.05 4.77
CA GLU A 127 5.50 0.41 6.14
C GLU A 127 6.57 1.42 6.62
N GLN A 128 7.84 1.20 6.23
CA GLN A 128 8.98 1.97 6.74
C GLN A 128 9.34 3.19 5.88
N GLU A 129 9.20 3.08 4.56
CA GLU A 129 9.69 4.10 3.62
C GLU A 129 8.55 4.99 3.09
N VAL A 130 7.29 4.52 3.13
CA VAL A 130 6.14 5.26 2.60
C VAL A 130 5.26 5.78 3.72
N GLY A 131 5.15 7.11 3.80
CA GLY A 131 4.25 7.77 4.73
C GLY A 131 2.77 7.74 4.31
N GLY A 132 1.91 8.18 5.22
CA GLY A 132 0.49 8.38 4.96
C GLY A 132 -0.34 7.10 4.86
N THR A 133 -1.63 7.26 4.57
CA THR A 133 -2.59 6.15 4.48
C THR A 133 -2.24 5.16 3.37
N GLY A 134 -1.65 5.63 2.27
CA GLY A 134 -1.22 4.80 1.15
C GLY A 134 -0.20 3.75 1.57
N GLY A 135 0.90 4.15 2.21
CA GLY A 135 1.96 3.24 2.68
C GLY A 135 1.42 2.14 3.59
N ALA A 136 0.62 2.51 4.60
CA ALA A 136 0.00 1.55 5.51
C ALA A 136 -0.94 0.56 4.80
N LEU A 137 -1.76 1.03 3.86
CA LEU A 137 -2.66 0.15 3.09
C LEU A 137 -1.90 -0.80 2.16
N TYR A 138 -0.85 -0.33 1.49
CA TYR A 138 -0.03 -1.19 0.63
C TYR A 138 0.74 -2.23 1.44
N ALA A 139 1.28 -1.86 2.60
CA ALA A 139 1.91 -2.78 3.53
C ALA A 139 0.92 -3.87 3.98
N LEU A 140 -0.28 -3.48 4.44
CA LEU A 140 -1.32 -4.43 4.83
C LEU A 140 -1.72 -5.35 3.67
N MET A 141 -1.90 -4.79 2.47
CA MET A 141 -2.28 -5.53 1.27
C MET A 141 -1.25 -6.62 0.92
N LEU A 142 0.04 -6.27 0.89
CA LEU A 142 1.13 -7.18 0.56
C LEU A 142 1.39 -8.20 1.66
N SER A 143 1.31 -7.78 2.92
CA SER A 143 1.42 -8.67 4.09
C SER A 143 0.32 -9.74 4.05
N ALA A 144 -0.94 -9.35 3.82
CA ALA A 144 -2.05 -10.29 3.69
C ALA A 144 -1.92 -11.21 2.47
N ALA A 145 -1.47 -10.68 1.32
CA ALA A 145 -1.21 -11.49 0.13
C ALA A 145 -0.12 -12.55 0.38
N SER A 146 0.91 -12.20 1.16
CA SER A 146 2.04 -13.10 1.48
C SER A 146 1.57 -14.41 2.11
N GLU A 147 0.54 -14.37 2.96
CA GLU A 147 0.03 -15.53 3.70
C GLU A 147 -0.50 -16.64 2.79
N ALA A 148 -0.89 -16.33 1.55
CA ALA A 148 -1.34 -17.34 0.60
C ALA A 148 -0.20 -18.29 0.18
N PHE A 149 1.06 -17.86 0.31
CA PHE A 149 2.23 -18.61 -0.13
C PHE A 149 2.93 -19.39 1.00
N ALA A 150 2.24 -19.60 2.12
CA ALA A 150 2.81 -20.27 3.29
C ALA A 150 3.14 -21.76 3.05
N LYS A 151 2.40 -22.43 2.15
CA LYS A 151 2.48 -23.89 1.94
C LYS A 151 2.81 -24.30 0.51
N SER A 152 2.65 -23.42 -0.46
CA SER A 152 2.90 -23.68 -1.88
C SER A 152 2.94 -22.39 -2.68
N VAL A 153 3.44 -22.49 -3.92
CA VAL A 153 3.39 -21.40 -4.91
C VAL A 153 2.77 -21.97 -6.20
N THR A 154 1.44 -21.88 -6.29
CA THR A 154 0.64 -22.35 -7.42
C THR A 154 -0.27 -21.24 -7.95
N SER A 155 -0.89 -21.43 -9.13
CA SER A 155 -1.87 -20.46 -9.65
C SER A 155 -3.05 -20.23 -8.69
N GLN A 156 -3.42 -21.23 -7.88
CA GLN A 156 -4.49 -21.09 -6.89
C GLN A 156 -4.05 -20.21 -5.71
N ASP A 157 -2.75 -20.25 -5.35
CA ASP A 157 -2.19 -19.41 -4.30
C ASP A 157 -2.15 -17.94 -4.75
N PHE A 158 -1.87 -17.66 -6.03
CA PHE A 158 -2.00 -16.30 -6.58
C PHE A 158 -3.45 -15.78 -6.55
N VAL A 159 -4.43 -16.64 -6.85
CA VAL A 159 -5.86 -16.30 -6.70
C VAL A 159 -6.18 -15.97 -5.25
N MET A 160 -5.69 -16.78 -4.30
CA MET A 160 -5.90 -16.55 -2.88
C MET A 160 -5.21 -15.26 -2.41
N ALA A 161 -3.98 -14.99 -2.87
CA ALA A 161 -3.22 -13.79 -2.57
C ALA A 161 -3.98 -12.53 -3.01
N LEU A 162 -4.49 -12.51 -4.25
CA LEU A 162 -5.27 -11.39 -4.77
C LEU A 162 -6.57 -11.17 -3.99
N ARG A 163 -7.26 -12.25 -3.60
CA ARG A 163 -8.47 -12.15 -2.76
C ARG A 163 -8.14 -11.59 -1.38
N LYS A 164 -7.08 -12.08 -0.72
CA LYS A 164 -6.64 -11.58 0.59
C LYS A 164 -6.22 -10.11 0.54
N ALA A 165 -5.52 -9.70 -0.52
CA ALA A 165 -5.19 -8.30 -0.78
C ALA A 165 -6.46 -7.44 -0.88
N TYR A 166 -7.41 -7.84 -1.73
CA TYR A 166 -8.67 -7.13 -1.94
C TYR A 166 -9.52 -7.02 -0.67
N GLU A 167 -9.68 -8.11 0.08
CA GLU A 167 -10.45 -8.16 1.32
C GLU A 167 -9.80 -7.29 2.41
N THR A 168 -8.47 -7.34 2.53
CA THR A 168 -7.70 -6.54 3.49
C THR A 168 -7.80 -5.04 3.19
N VAL A 169 -7.62 -4.62 1.94
CA VAL A 169 -7.72 -3.20 1.57
C VAL A 169 -9.10 -2.65 1.88
N GLN A 170 -10.18 -3.37 1.56
CA GLN A 170 -11.53 -2.91 1.91
C GLN A 170 -11.74 -2.86 3.42
N LYS A 171 -11.28 -3.88 4.16
CA LYS A 171 -11.48 -3.96 5.61
C LYS A 171 -10.84 -2.79 6.35
N TYR A 172 -9.62 -2.42 5.99
CA TYR A 172 -8.87 -1.37 6.69
C TYR A 172 -8.94 0.00 6.02
N GLY A 173 -9.16 0.06 4.70
CA GLY A 173 -9.30 1.30 3.95
C GLY A 173 -10.73 1.83 3.85
N GLY A 174 -11.73 0.98 4.08
CA GLY A 174 -13.16 1.36 4.08
C GLY A 174 -13.79 1.61 2.71
N ALA A 175 -12.99 1.74 1.65
CA ALA A 175 -13.46 1.93 0.27
C ALA A 175 -14.15 0.67 -0.27
N ARG A 176 -15.14 0.87 -1.13
CA ARG A 176 -15.93 -0.15 -1.82
C ARG A 176 -15.81 0.00 -3.35
N PRO A 177 -16.19 -1.03 -4.13
CA PRO A 177 -16.33 -0.88 -5.57
C PRO A 177 -17.25 0.29 -5.91
N GLY A 178 -16.80 1.17 -6.81
CA GLY A 178 -17.47 2.41 -7.21
C GLY A 178 -17.00 3.67 -6.47
N ASP A 179 -16.13 3.55 -5.46
CA ASP A 179 -15.66 4.70 -4.67
C ASP A 179 -14.50 5.47 -5.33
N ARG A 180 -14.06 5.07 -6.53
CA ARG A 180 -12.93 5.64 -7.29
C ARG A 180 -11.62 5.49 -6.52
N THR A 181 -11.18 4.26 -6.34
CA THR A 181 -9.90 3.92 -5.68
C THR A 181 -9.27 2.68 -6.32
N LEU A 182 -8.11 2.27 -5.81
CA LEU A 182 -7.47 0.99 -6.17
C LEU A 182 -8.38 -0.25 -5.96
N VAL A 183 -9.40 -0.14 -5.11
CA VAL A 183 -10.39 -1.21 -4.87
C VAL A 183 -11.14 -1.56 -6.15
N ASP A 184 -11.39 -0.61 -7.05
CA ASP A 184 -12.10 -0.84 -8.31
C ASP A 184 -11.34 -1.82 -9.23
N ALA A 185 -10.02 -1.64 -9.34
CA ALA A 185 -9.15 -2.52 -10.11
C ALA A 185 -9.07 -3.92 -9.48
N LEU A 186 -8.88 -4.00 -8.16
CA LEU A 186 -8.82 -5.27 -7.44
C LEU A 186 -10.15 -6.03 -7.51
N HIS A 187 -11.27 -5.32 -7.35
CA HIS A 187 -12.62 -5.88 -7.41
C HIS A 187 -12.86 -6.55 -8.76
N ALA A 188 -12.60 -5.85 -9.87
CA ALA A 188 -12.82 -6.39 -11.21
C ALA A 188 -12.02 -7.67 -11.47
N ALA A 189 -10.77 -7.73 -11.00
CA ALA A 189 -9.96 -8.93 -11.11
C ALA A 189 -10.52 -10.10 -10.28
N VAL A 190 -10.91 -9.83 -9.03
CA VAL A 190 -11.51 -10.84 -8.14
C VAL A 190 -12.85 -11.34 -8.68
N GLU A 191 -13.67 -10.48 -9.27
CA GLU A 191 -14.95 -10.87 -9.88
C GLU A 191 -14.75 -11.78 -11.10
N LYS A 192 -13.72 -11.53 -11.94
CA LYS A 192 -13.37 -12.46 -13.02
C LYS A 192 -13.06 -13.84 -12.47
N ILE A 193 -12.24 -13.93 -11.44
CA ILE A 193 -11.90 -15.20 -10.79
C ILE A 193 -13.15 -15.89 -10.21
N ARG A 194 -14.04 -15.13 -9.55
CA ARG A 194 -15.31 -15.64 -9.00
C ARG A 194 -16.24 -16.17 -10.09
N SER A 195 -16.26 -15.54 -11.25
CA SER A 195 -17.02 -16.01 -12.42
C SER A 195 -16.44 -17.25 -13.11
N GLY A 196 -15.35 -17.82 -12.58
CA GLY A 196 -14.72 -19.03 -13.12
C GLY A 196 -13.57 -18.78 -14.08
N GLU A 197 -13.19 -17.52 -14.31
CA GLU A 197 -12.03 -17.20 -15.14
C GLU A 197 -10.73 -17.73 -14.51
N ARG A 198 -9.83 -18.24 -15.35
CA ARG A 198 -8.51 -18.79 -14.98
C ARG A 198 -7.37 -18.18 -15.79
N ARG A 199 -7.69 -17.46 -16.86
CA ARG A 199 -6.74 -16.76 -17.72
C ARG A 199 -6.31 -15.44 -17.11
N TRP A 200 -5.07 -15.36 -16.66
CA TRP A 200 -4.51 -14.16 -16.04
C TRP A 200 -4.41 -12.97 -17.00
N ASP A 201 -4.29 -13.18 -18.30
CA ASP A 201 -4.41 -12.11 -19.30
C ASP A 201 -5.80 -11.45 -19.26
N VAL A 202 -6.88 -12.24 -19.14
CA VAL A 202 -8.25 -11.73 -19.04
C VAL A 202 -8.50 -11.05 -17.68
N ILE A 203 -7.97 -11.62 -16.60
CA ILE A 203 -8.11 -11.08 -15.24
C ILE A 203 -7.40 -9.72 -15.12
N THR A 204 -6.15 -9.62 -15.61
CA THR A 204 -5.39 -8.36 -15.59
C THR A 204 -5.98 -7.30 -16.50
N GLU A 205 -6.50 -7.69 -17.67
CA GLU A 205 -7.21 -6.79 -18.57
C GLU A 205 -8.49 -6.22 -17.93
N ALA A 206 -9.21 -7.01 -17.15
CA ALA A 206 -10.38 -6.52 -16.40
C ALA A 206 -9.99 -5.47 -15.36
N ALA A 207 -8.87 -5.66 -14.65
CA ALA A 207 -8.34 -4.66 -13.71
C ALA A 207 -7.98 -3.35 -14.41
N ILE A 208 -7.34 -3.41 -15.59
CA ILE A 208 -6.98 -2.23 -16.39
C ILE A 208 -8.24 -1.48 -16.83
N LYS A 209 -9.23 -2.20 -17.37
CA LYS A 209 -10.50 -1.58 -17.80
C LYS A 209 -11.23 -0.92 -16.64
N ALA A 210 -11.27 -1.57 -15.48
CA ALA A 210 -11.87 -1.00 -14.28
C ALA A 210 -11.10 0.25 -13.80
N ALA A 211 -9.76 0.22 -13.81
CA ALA A 211 -8.95 1.38 -13.51
C ALA A 211 -9.26 2.57 -14.44
N GLN A 212 -9.37 2.33 -15.75
CA GLN A 212 -9.75 3.39 -16.71
C GLN A 212 -11.17 3.91 -16.45
N ALA A 213 -12.13 3.02 -16.15
CA ALA A 213 -13.51 3.39 -15.88
C ALA A 213 -13.69 4.29 -14.64
N THR A 214 -12.71 4.34 -13.74
CA THR A 214 -12.74 5.25 -12.59
C THR A 214 -12.74 6.74 -12.99
N ALA A 215 -12.38 7.09 -14.23
CA ALA A 215 -12.54 8.44 -14.77
C ALA A 215 -14.01 8.92 -14.76
N GLU A 216 -14.96 8.00 -14.89
CA GLU A 216 -16.40 8.32 -14.90
C GLU A 216 -17.02 8.34 -13.49
N MET A 217 -16.26 7.97 -12.46
CA MET A 217 -16.76 7.81 -11.09
C MET A 217 -16.56 9.08 -10.24
N LYS A 218 -17.42 9.28 -9.24
CA LYS A 218 -17.19 10.30 -8.19
C LYS A 218 -16.49 9.65 -7.01
N ALA A 219 -15.36 10.21 -6.60
CA ALA A 219 -14.64 9.74 -5.43
C ALA A 219 -15.47 9.86 -4.16
N ARG A 220 -15.49 8.77 -3.39
CA ARG A 220 -16.17 8.67 -2.08
C ARG A 220 -15.22 8.30 -0.95
N ALA A 221 -13.96 8.01 -1.28
CA ALA A 221 -12.89 7.72 -0.33
C ALA A 221 -11.60 8.45 -0.73
N GLY A 222 -10.65 8.53 0.21
CA GLY A 222 -9.36 9.17 0.01
C GLY A 222 -9.43 10.68 -0.19
N ARG A 223 -8.29 11.31 -0.50
CA ARG A 223 -8.19 12.77 -0.71
C ARG A 223 -9.06 13.26 -1.86
N ALA A 224 -9.25 12.42 -2.89
CA ALA A 224 -10.12 12.71 -4.02
C ALA A 224 -11.57 12.98 -3.62
N SER A 225 -12.06 12.38 -2.53
CA SER A 225 -13.43 12.63 -2.04
C SER A 225 -13.69 14.07 -1.59
N TYR A 226 -12.64 14.86 -1.35
CA TYR A 226 -12.75 16.27 -0.95
C TYR A 226 -12.96 17.21 -2.14
N THR A 227 -12.78 16.72 -3.37
CA THR A 227 -12.86 17.54 -4.59
C THR A 227 -14.20 17.34 -5.31
N ALA A 228 -14.57 18.32 -6.14
CA ALA A 228 -15.79 18.27 -6.94
C ALA A 228 -15.66 17.24 -8.07
N LYS A 229 -16.76 16.61 -8.51
CA LYS A 229 -16.70 15.55 -9.55
C LYS A 229 -16.19 16.10 -10.89
N GLU A 230 -16.39 17.37 -11.14
CA GLU A 230 -16.08 18.08 -12.39
C GLU A 230 -14.57 18.13 -12.66
N VAL A 231 -13.73 18.07 -11.62
CA VAL A 231 -12.26 18.01 -11.77
C VAL A 231 -11.73 16.56 -11.84
N GLN A 232 -12.61 15.59 -11.60
CA GLN A 232 -12.29 14.16 -11.55
C GLN A 232 -12.56 13.48 -12.89
N THR A 233 -11.90 13.97 -13.96
CA THR A 233 -12.12 13.51 -15.34
C THR A 233 -11.10 12.47 -15.81
N LYS A 234 -10.10 12.18 -14.98
CA LYS A 234 -9.05 11.20 -15.26
C LYS A 234 -9.16 9.97 -14.35
N PRO A 235 -8.59 8.83 -14.76
CA PRO A 235 -8.51 7.64 -13.91
C PRO A 235 -7.89 7.92 -12.54
N ASP A 236 -8.35 7.18 -11.53
CA ASP A 236 -7.74 7.15 -10.20
C ASP A 236 -6.30 6.63 -10.27
N PRO A 237 -5.32 7.36 -9.71
CA PRO A 237 -3.91 6.96 -9.77
C PRO A 237 -3.65 5.62 -9.05
N GLY A 238 -4.34 5.35 -7.94
CA GLY A 238 -4.19 4.08 -7.20
C GLY A 238 -4.66 2.88 -8.03
N ALA A 239 -5.80 3.01 -8.71
CA ALA A 239 -6.33 1.98 -9.61
C ALA A 239 -5.40 1.75 -10.82
N VAL A 240 -4.85 2.82 -11.39
CA VAL A 240 -3.89 2.74 -12.51
C VAL A 240 -2.59 2.05 -12.07
N ALA A 241 -2.06 2.40 -10.90
CA ALA A 241 -0.85 1.78 -10.35
C ALA A 241 -1.03 0.28 -10.10
N ILE A 242 -2.12 -0.13 -9.42
CA ILE A 242 -2.36 -1.54 -9.09
C ILE A 242 -2.66 -2.38 -10.33
N SER A 243 -3.47 -1.89 -11.27
CA SER A 243 -3.71 -2.63 -12.52
C SER A 243 -2.43 -2.78 -13.35
N SER A 244 -1.56 -1.76 -13.39
CA SER A 244 -0.26 -1.82 -14.04
C SER A 244 0.71 -2.79 -13.36
N PHE A 245 0.74 -2.80 -12.03
CA PHE A 245 1.48 -3.78 -11.24
C PHE A 245 1.07 -5.21 -11.62
N MET A 246 -0.24 -5.50 -11.62
CA MET A 246 -0.76 -6.83 -11.93
C MET A 246 -0.40 -7.25 -13.36
N ARG A 247 -0.50 -6.31 -14.32
CA ARG A 247 -0.18 -6.59 -15.71
C ARG A 247 1.31 -6.90 -15.92
N VAL A 248 2.21 -6.10 -15.35
CA VAL A 248 3.66 -6.34 -15.47
C VAL A 248 4.07 -7.63 -14.80
N LEU A 249 3.48 -7.96 -13.64
CA LEU A 249 3.72 -9.23 -12.98
C LEU A 249 3.34 -10.41 -13.89
N TRP A 250 2.13 -10.38 -14.47
CA TRP A 250 1.69 -11.40 -15.42
C TRP A 250 2.59 -11.50 -16.65
N ASP A 251 2.91 -10.35 -17.26
CA ASP A 251 3.75 -10.28 -18.47
C ASP A 251 5.18 -10.78 -18.22
N THR A 252 5.65 -10.77 -16.98
CA THR A 252 6.96 -11.33 -16.59
C THR A 252 6.90 -12.82 -16.29
N ILE A 253 5.82 -13.30 -15.64
CA ILE A 253 5.64 -14.73 -15.31
C ILE A 253 5.40 -15.58 -16.56
N LYS A 254 4.73 -15.03 -17.58
CA LYS A 254 4.39 -15.78 -18.80
C LYS A 254 5.58 -16.05 -19.76
N GLN A 255 6.71 -15.39 -19.55
CA GLN A 255 7.91 -15.49 -20.39
C GLN A 255 8.72 -16.74 -20.04
#